data_AF-A0A954KSZ6-F1
#
_entry.id   AF-A0A954KSZ6-F1
#
_cell.length_a   1.000
_cell.length_b   1.000
_cell.length_c   1.000
_cell.angle_alpha   90.00
_cell.angle_beta   90.00
_cell.angle_gamma   90.00
#
_symmetry.space_group_name_H-M   'P 1'
#
loop_
_entity.id
_entity.type
_entity.pdbx_description
1 polymer ?
#
loop_
_entity_poly.entity_id
_entity_poly.type
_entity_poly.pdbx_seq_one_letter_code
_entity_poly.pdbx_strand_id
1 'polypeptide(L)'
;MIRTREILLCGLVCFFLTGVLSAQETPDTSTDAQPAEADLQQLLRKVIGRLDKVEQELRDLKLKTAEFEMPPGQIPADPEKRQLYLQLENPYYGQMPIPGNQRFKYFVAHLTCLNLTEKPIEVTKESISLIVDGVEYKHLDDPKKAHNMVFQSGGQSFQVRTLPLLEKLSIQPGVARSVWVLFSELPFNQNVPDMKLVITSEDKPPHEFSINEAAERRLDLEIEQIGPRNSLGLITVHGVVDNLSVGTLVDKVTRLANNRISRFVIRFADTGSIADMNLQNWILLQAQSAGSNAVTPLQAYPPFPASLRELHIAQLPDASNQRTRYRSGSGNDRVHESTAEAVEEALKSVCENLPRTELIEEIKSGHPLVRIVALKHGGARLTDEQLPLIIQLTEDDDPAIQKAALYALRHFNNESAFDKLEDYVRRNIKELSPLAIDSLAASRFGDAHERLLKILNNEPPESITEFVKILAQNPRPIWSDTIYRFLNEETEDEYRAEALQALNRIGHPQLFDVLKDSLQSRDKEIQRIAFLILSNRNDSESEELALGYTLKHLETEPPTPEMHALIVQTKSQEAIALLLPYLEKSNSERQNILKTLAQIGDQNVASRIAQLYAKLNNQEKADALAALWE
;
A
#
# COMPACT_ATOMS: atom_id res chain seq x y z
N MET A 1 -42.13 28.42 -5.48
CA MET A 1 -41.16 29.53 -5.57
C MET A 1 -39.73 28.98 -5.42
N ILE A 2 -39.43 27.96 -6.24
CA ILE A 2 -38.19 27.19 -6.32
C ILE A 2 -38.04 26.94 -7.83
N ARG A 3 -37.44 27.90 -8.54
CA ARG A 3 -37.08 27.79 -9.98
C ARG A 3 -36.32 29.06 -10.41
N THR A 4 -35.19 29.34 -9.76
CA THR A 4 -34.30 30.44 -10.17
C THR A 4 -32.85 30.29 -9.69
N ARG A 5 -32.41 29.06 -9.33
CA ARG A 5 -31.03 28.80 -8.88
C ARG A 5 -30.17 27.95 -9.82
N GLU A 6 -30.72 27.39 -10.89
CA GLU A 6 -29.97 26.52 -11.82
C GLU A 6 -29.45 27.22 -13.09
N ILE A 7 -29.80 28.49 -13.33
CA ILE A 7 -29.40 29.19 -14.56
C ILE A 7 -28.10 30.01 -14.39
N LEU A 8 -27.60 30.21 -13.16
CA LEU A 8 -26.36 30.97 -12.94
C LEU A 8 -25.08 30.12 -12.99
N LEU A 9 -25.18 28.78 -13.00
CA LEU A 9 -24.00 27.90 -12.97
C LEU A 9 -23.49 27.53 -14.38
N CYS A 10 -24.31 27.66 -15.43
CA CYS A 10 -23.88 27.41 -16.82
C CYS A 10 -23.19 28.62 -17.48
N GLY A 11 -23.20 29.81 -16.86
CA GLY A 11 -22.65 31.04 -17.44
C GLY A 11 -21.16 31.27 -17.23
N LEU A 12 -20.50 30.52 -16.35
CA LEU A 12 -19.11 30.78 -15.93
C LEU A 12 -18.08 29.77 -16.47
N VAL A 13 -18.52 28.74 -17.21
CA VAL A 13 -17.64 27.73 -17.82
C VAL A 13 -17.19 28.12 -19.24
N CYS A 14 -17.77 29.16 -19.86
CA CYS A 14 -17.47 29.54 -21.25
C CYS A 14 -16.38 30.62 -21.46
N PHE A 15 -15.65 31.06 -20.43
CA PHE A 15 -14.68 32.17 -20.58
C PHE A 15 -13.18 31.82 -20.54
N PHE A 16 -12.80 30.53 -20.54
CA PHE A 16 -11.37 30.12 -20.56
C PHE A 16 -10.96 29.25 -21.75
N LEU A 17 -11.66 29.35 -22.89
CA LEU A 17 -11.29 28.69 -24.15
C LEU A 17 -11.31 29.69 -25.32
N THR A 18 -10.45 30.71 -25.27
CA THR A 18 -10.10 31.48 -26.47
C THR A 18 -8.61 31.80 -26.46
N GLY A 19 -7.84 31.07 -27.24
CA GLY A 19 -6.42 31.37 -27.47
C GLY A 19 -5.60 30.15 -27.84
N VAL A 20 -5.78 29.64 -29.06
CA VAL A 20 -4.74 29.32 -30.07
C VAL A 20 -5.49 28.65 -31.22
N LEU A 21 -5.87 29.45 -32.22
CA LEU A 21 -6.26 29.00 -33.54
C LEU A 21 -5.31 29.71 -34.50
N SER A 22 -4.23 29.04 -34.88
CA SER A 22 -3.48 29.33 -36.09
C SER A 22 -3.66 28.12 -36.99
N ALA A 23 -4.48 28.29 -38.01
CA ALA A 23 -4.74 27.30 -39.03
C ALA A 23 -3.51 27.14 -39.94
N GLN A 24 -3.07 25.90 -40.12
CA GLN A 24 -2.47 25.44 -41.37
C GLN A 24 -3.10 24.09 -41.71
N GLU A 25 -3.66 24.04 -42.91
CA GLU A 25 -4.44 22.94 -43.48
C GLU A 25 -3.56 21.75 -43.85
N THR A 26 -3.95 20.54 -43.44
CA THR A 26 -3.80 19.31 -44.24
C THR A 26 -4.93 18.32 -43.89
N PRO A 27 -5.50 17.59 -44.87
CA PRO A 27 -6.58 16.63 -44.63
C PRO A 27 -6.00 15.24 -44.37
N ASP A 28 -6.58 14.52 -43.40
CA ASP A 28 -7.38 13.29 -43.61
C ASP A 28 -7.35 12.31 -42.44
N THR A 29 -8.54 11.79 -42.14
CA THR A 29 -8.87 10.56 -41.41
C THR A 29 -8.52 10.47 -39.92
N SER A 30 -9.53 10.61 -39.05
CA SER A 30 -9.76 9.64 -37.95
C SER A 30 -11.13 9.81 -37.31
N THR A 31 -11.80 8.66 -37.27
CA THR A 31 -12.94 8.21 -36.47
C THR A 31 -13.23 9.01 -35.19
N ASP A 32 -14.46 9.53 -35.07
CA ASP A 32 -15.09 9.90 -33.81
C ASP A 32 -15.15 8.68 -32.88
N ALA A 33 -14.23 8.60 -31.93
CA ALA A 33 -14.34 7.71 -30.79
C ALA A 33 -14.67 8.56 -29.56
N GLN A 34 -15.90 8.41 -29.05
CA GLN A 34 -16.23 8.85 -27.70
C GLN A 34 -15.25 8.16 -26.73
N PRO A 35 -14.58 8.89 -25.82
CA PRO A 35 -13.65 8.27 -24.88
C PRO A 35 -14.40 7.25 -24.02
N ALA A 36 -13.81 6.06 -23.89
CA ALA A 36 -14.35 4.97 -23.09
C ALA A 36 -14.58 5.44 -21.65
N GLU A 37 -15.56 4.87 -20.96
CA GLU A 37 -15.96 5.24 -19.60
C GLU A 37 -14.78 5.28 -18.60
N ALA A 38 -13.75 4.46 -18.85
CA ALA A 38 -12.47 4.47 -18.13
C ALA A 38 -11.65 5.78 -18.31
N ASP A 39 -11.60 6.33 -19.52
CA ASP A 39 -10.94 7.62 -19.81
C ASP A 39 -11.71 8.78 -19.17
N LEU A 40 -13.05 8.69 -19.16
CA LEU A 40 -13.90 9.66 -18.47
C LEU A 40 -13.67 9.61 -16.95
N GLN A 41 -13.54 8.42 -16.36
CA GLN A 41 -13.19 8.25 -14.95
C GLN A 41 -11.78 8.75 -14.63
N GLN A 42 -10.81 8.56 -15.52
CA GLN A 42 -9.45 9.04 -15.32
C GLN A 42 -9.38 10.58 -15.42
N LEU A 43 -10.12 11.18 -16.35
CA LEU A 43 -10.33 12.62 -16.44
C LEU A 43 -11.07 13.15 -15.22
N LEU A 44 -12.11 12.46 -14.73
CA LEU A 44 -12.81 12.81 -13.50
C LEU A 44 -11.88 12.78 -12.29
N ARG A 45 -11.03 11.75 -12.13
CA ARG A 45 -10.03 11.71 -11.05
C ARG A 45 -9.01 12.85 -11.16
N LYS A 46 -8.60 13.21 -12.39
CA LYS A 46 -7.66 14.31 -12.62
C LYS A 46 -8.28 15.69 -12.38
N VAL A 47 -9.58 15.81 -12.64
CA VAL A 47 -10.37 17.03 -12.35
C VAL A 47 -10.70 17.10 -10.85
N ILE A 48 -11.03 15.99 -10.20
CA ILE A 48 -11.21 15.86 -8.74
C ILE A 48 -9.91 16.21 -8.03
N GLY A 49 -8.76 15.64 -8.41
CA GLY A 49 -7.47 16.00 -7.80
C GLY A 49 -7.06 17.46 -8.03
N ARG A 50 -7.53 18.11 -9.10
CA ARG A 50 -7.39 19.57 -9.28
C ARG A 50 -8.39 20.35 -8.43
N LEU A 51 -9.61 19.84 -8.26
CA LEU A 51 -10.64 20.40 -7.40
C LEU A 51 -10.24 20.31 -5.92
N ASP A 52 -9.63 19.21 -5.50
CA ASP A 52 -9.10 18.96 -4.15
C ASP A 52 -7.90 19.85 -3.86
N LYS A 53 -7.03 20.07 -4.85
CA LYS A 53 -5.94 21.05 -4.75
C LYS A 53 -6.48 22.48 -4.64
N VAL A 54 -7.54 22.81 -5.38
CA VAL A 54 -8.23 24.11 -5.29
C VAL A 54 -9.03 24.21 -3.98
N GLU A 55 -9.58 23.12 -3.45
CA GLU A 55 -10.21 23.03 -2.13
C GLU A 55 -9.19 23.13 -1.00
N GLN A 56 -7.96 22.66 -1.20
CA GLN A 56 -6.84 22.80 -0.28
C GLN A 56 -6.30 24.23 -0.31
N GLU A 57 -6.17 24.85 -1.49
CA GLU A 57 -5.90 26.29 -1.62
C GLU A 57 -7.04 27.12 -1.04
N LEU A 58 -8.30 26.68 -1.17
CA LEU A 58 -9.49 27.27 -0.54
C LEU A 58 -9.59 26.97 0.96
N ARG A 59 -9.05 25.88 1.47
CA ARG A 59 -8.95 25.55 2.91
C ARG A 59 -7.80 26.30 3.55
N ASP A 60 -6.68 26.49 2.86
CA ASP A 60 -5.61 27.41 3.26
C ASP A 60 -6.11 28.87 3.18
N LEU A 61 -6.98 29.21 2.22
CA LEU A 61 -7.72 30.49 2.17
C LEU A 61 -8.87 30.58 3.20
N LYS A 62 -9.48 29.46 3.60
CA LYS A 62 -10.51 29.40 4.65
C LYS A 62 -9.91 29.34 6.05
N LEU A 63 -8.71 28.83 6.24
CA LEU A 63 -7.88 29.01 7.44
C LEU A 63 -7.31 30.44 7.50
N LYS A 64 -7.13 31.11 6.34
CA LYS A 64 -7.00 32.58 6.30
C LYS A 64 -8.28 33.32 6.73
N THR A 65 -9.45 32.66 6.85
CA THR A 65 -10.75 33.33 7.13
C THR A 65 -11.63 32.69 8.22
N ALA A 66 -11.20 31.63 8.90
CA ALA A 66 -11.88 31.04 10.05
C ALA A 66 -10.88 31.04 11.22
N GLU A 67 -10.64 32.19 11.84
CA GLU A 67 -11.32 32.63 13.07
C GLU A 67 -11.42 34.16 13.20
N PHE A 68 -11.56 34.87 12.08
CA PHE A 68 -11.85 36.31 12.11
C PHE A 68 -13.14 36.59 11.35
N GLU A 69 -14.19 37.00 12.07
CA GLU A 69 -15.42 37.58 11.53
C GLU A 69 -15.18 38.88 10.72
N MET A 70 -13.93 39.19 10.33
CA MET A 70 -13.55 40.44 9.66
C MET A 70 -12.67 40.18 8.44
N PRO A 71 -12.81 40.99 7.36
CA PRO A 71 -12.00 40.86 6.16
C PRO A 71 -10.49 41.05 6.46
N PRO A 72 -9.59 40.39 5.70
CA PRO A 72 -8.15 40.45 5.92
C PRO A 72 -7.65 41.91 5.91
N GLY A 73 -7.01 42.31 7.01
CA GLY A 73 -6.35 43.62 7.17
C GLY A 73 -7.07 44.64 8.05
N GLN A 74 -8.23 44.31 8.63
CA GLN A 74 -8.85 45.15 9.67
C GLN A 74 -8.36 44.75 11.06
N ILE A 75 -7.81 45.73 11.79
CA ILE A 75 -7.40 45.56 13.19
C ILE A 75 -8.64 45.23 14.04
N PRO A 76 -8.64 44.13 14.80
CA PRO A 76 -9.77 43.75 15.65
C PRO A 76 -10.17 44.85 16.63
N ALA A 77 -11.47 45.10 16.74
CA ALA A 77 -12.01 46.01 17.76
C ALA A 77 -11.71 45.49 19.17
N ASP A 78 -11.70 44.18 19.35
CA ASP A 78 -11.33 43.50 20.59
C ASP A 78 -9.82 43.63 20.87
N PRO A 79 -9.40 44.30 21.97
CA PRO A 79 -8.00 44.46 22.34
C PRO A 79 -7.23 43.14 22.54
N GLU A 80 -7.89 42.06 22.97
CA GLU A 80 -7.22 40.77 23.22
C GLU A 80 -6.75 40.09 21.92
N LYS A 81 -7.41 40.40 20.80
CA LYS A 81 -7.04 39.89 19.46
C LYS A 81 -5.99 40.75 18.75
N ARG A 82 -5.56 41.87 19.34
CA ARG A 82 -4.58 42.80 18.75
C ARG A 82 -3.14 42.35 19.06
N GLN A 83 -2.68 41.35 18.32
CA GLN A 83 -1.33 40.78 18.47
C GLN A 83 -0.65 40.54 17.12
N LEU A 84 0.64 40.17 17.18
CA LEU A 84 1.39 39.70 16.02
C LEU A 84 1.08 38.21 15.81
N TYR A 85 0.48 37.87 14.68
CA TYR A 85 0.24 36.48 14.28
C TYR A 85 1.38 36.00 13.40
N LEU A 86 1.86 34.79 13.68
CA LEU A 86 2.93 34.14 12.93
C LEU A 86 2.39 32.86 12.29
N GLN A 87 2.79 32.63 11.05
CA GLN A 87 2.52 31.40 10.30
C GLN A 87 3.82 30.88 9.72
N LEU A 88 4.04 29.56 9.85
CA LEU A 88 5.18 28.88 9.26
C LEU A 88 4.80 28.28 7.91
N GLU A 89 5.53 28.67 6.89
CA GLU A 89 5.51 28.08 5.57
C GLU A 89 6.83 27.34 5.32
N ASN A 90 6.75 26.19 4.67
CA ASN A 90 7.89 25.34 4.33
C ASN A 90 8.86 25.06 5.49
N PRO A 91 8.38 24.73 6.70
CA PRO A 91 9.27 24.61 7.83
C PRO A 91 10.10 23.32 7.69
N TYR A 92 11.38 23.40 8.06
CA TYR A 92 12.30 22.27 8.00
C TYR A 92 13.22 22.28 9.21
N TYR A 93 13.25 21.15 9.91
CA TYR A 93 14.16 20.88 11.01
C TYR A 93 14.91 19.59 10.73
N GLY A 94 16.15 19.70 10.24
CA GLY A 94 16.87 18.55 9.73
C GLY A 94 18.38 18.68 9.83
N GLN A 95 19.07 17.62 9.42
CA GLN A 95 20.51 17.49 9.58
C GLN A 95 21.27 18.25 8.49
N MET A 96 22.44 18.77 8.85
CA MET A 96 23.38 19.32 7.88
C MET A 96 24.21 18.17 7.26
N PRO A 97 24.32 18.08 5.92
CA PRO A 97 25.17 17.08 5.28
C PRO A 97 26.64 17.50 5.39
N ILE A 98 27.29 17.24 6.54
CA ILE A 98 28.72 17.52 6.75
C ILE A 98 29.50 16.20 6.78
N PRO A 99 30.61 16.07 6.04
CA PRO A 99 31.58 15.00 6.25
C PRO A 99 32.28 15.17 7.61
N GLY A 100 32.03 14.27 8.58
CA GLY A 100 32.72 14.27 9.88
C GLY A 100 31.89 13.69 11.03
N ASN A 101 32.47 13.66 12.25
CA ASN A 101 31.84 13.14 13.47
C ASN A 101 30.92 14.15 14.19
N GLN A 102 30.92 15.43 13.80
CA GLN A 102 30.03 16.43 14.41
C GLN A 102 28.73 16.50 13.62
N ARG A 103 27.63 16.10 14.26
CA ARG A 103 26.27 16.20 13.73
C ARG A 103 25.59 17.41 14.37
N PHE A 104 25.10 18.33 13.54
CA PHE A 104 24.26 19.44 13.95
C PHE A 104 22.97 19.44 13.13
N LYS A 105 21.91 19.98 13.72
CA LYS A 105 20.66 20.28 13.01
C LYS A 105 20.57 21.77 12.69
N TYR A 106 19.62 22.11 11.85
CA TYR A 106 19.23 23.49 11.58
C TYR A 106 17.72 23.58 11.42
N PHE A 107 17.18 24.75 11.73
CA PHE A 107 15.79 25.10 11.50
C PHE A 107 15.73 26.22 10.46
N VAL A 108 14.90 26.04 9.44
CA VAL A 108 14.61 27.05 8.43
C VAL A 108 13.13 27.07 8.13
N ALA A 109 12.56 28.26 7.97
CA ALA A 109 11.16 28.43 7.60
C ALA A 109 10.94 29.77 6.89
N HIS A 110 9.90 29.81 6.06
CA HIS A 110 9.35 31.05 5.54
C HIS A 110 8.30 31.53 6.54
N LEU A 111 8.63 32.59 7.27
CA LEU A 111 7.81 33.12 8.35
C LEU A 111 6.91 34.23 7.78
N THR A 112 5.60 34.01 7.81
CA THR A 112 4.60 35.03 7.48
C THR A 112 4.11 35.68 8.78
N CYS A 113 4.27 37.00 8.87
CA CYS A 113 3.94 37.81 10.03
C CYS A 113 2.77 38.75 9.70
N LEU A 114 1.65 38.64 10.41
CA LEU A 114 0.49 39.52 10.30
C LEU A 114 0.41 40.40 11.55
N ASN A 115 0.60 41.71 11.38
CA ASN A 115 0.52 42.67 12.47
C ASN A 115 -0.92 43.15 12.67
N LEU A 116 -1.64 42.63 13.68
CA LEU A 116 -2.95 43.15 14.09
C LEU A 116 -2.88 44.13 15.26
N THR A 117 -1.68 44.68 15.55
CA THR A 117 -1.50 45.75 16.52
C THR A 117 -1.65 47.13 15.87
N GLU A 118 -1.76 48.17 16.69
CA GLU A 118 -1.94 49.56 16.22
C GLU A 118 -0.64 50.24 15.77
N LYS A 119 0.52 49.69 16.16
CA LYS A 119 1.84 50.26 15.85
C LYS A 119 2.58 49.38 14.83
N PRO A 120 3.43 49.96 13.97
CA PRO A 120 4.36 49.17 13.17
C PRO A 120 5.25 48.30 14.06
N ILE A 121 5.52 47.07 13.62
CA ILE A 121 6.46 46.16 14.28
C ILE A 121 7.68 46.00 13.38
N GLU A 122 8.85 46.24 13.95
CA GLU A 122 10.13 46.02 13.30
C GLU A 122 10.72 44.71 13.82
N VAL A 123 11.01 43.79 12.89
CA VAL A 123 11.72 42.54 13.19
C VAL A 123 13.09 42.61 12.52
N THR A 124 14.16 42.60 13.31
CA THR A 124 15.55 42.49 12.85
C THR A 124 16.12 41.13 13.25
N LYS A 125 17.26 40.75 12.66
CA LYS A 125 17.97 39.52 13.03
C LYS A 125 18.39 39.46 14.50
N GLU A 126 18.65 40.59 15.14
CA GLU A 126 18.98 40.66 16.57
C GLU A 126 17.75 40.54 17.47
N SER A 127 16.58 40.93 16.96
CA SER A 127 15.32 40.91 17.72
C SER A 127 14.65 39.54 17.75
N ILE A 128 15.02 38.63 16.85
CA ILE A 128 14.43 37.28 16.73
C ILE A 128 15.40 36.20 17.21
N SER A 129 14.90 35.30 18.04
CA SER A 129 15.63 34.12 18.49
C SER A 129 14.77 32.86 18.46
N LEU A 130 15.44 31.71 18.39
CA LEU A 130 14.83 30.39 18.50
C LEU A 130 15.26 29.81 19.85
N ILE A 131 14.29 29.49 20.70
CA ILE A 131 14.56 28.76 21.93
C ILE A 131 14.35 27.27 21.65
N VAL A 132 15.37 26.46 21.92
CA VAL A 132 15.36 25.00 21.78
C VAL A 132 15.68 24.38 23.13
N ASP A 133 14.74 23.64 23.72
CA ASP A 133 14.84 23.06 25.06
C ASP A 133 15.36 24.07 26.13
N GLY A 134 14.89 25.32 26.03
CA GLY A 134 15.26 26.41 26.94
C GLY A 134 16.57 27.14 26.60
N VAL A 135 17.32 26.70 25.58
CA VAL A 135 18.55 27.36 25.12
C VAL A 135 18.24 28.27 23.94
N GLU A 136 18.71 29.52 24.01
CA GLU A 136 18.49 30.53 22.97
C GLU A 136 19.53 30.42 21.83
N TYR A 137 19.03 30.41 20.60
CA TYR A 137 19.81 30.42 19.36
C TYR A 137 19.47 31.66 18.53
N LYS A 138 20.50 32.32 18.03
CA LYS A 138 20.35 33.53 17.21
C LYS A 138 20.15 33.18 15.74
N HIS A 139 19.49 34.08 15.03
CA HIS A 139 19.37 34.03 13.58
C HIS A 139 20.77 34.06 12.93
N LEU A 140 20.96 33.33 11.83
CA LEU A 140 22.25 33.26 11.16
C LEU A 140 22.58 34.58 10.46
N ASP A 141 23.72 35.17 10.82
CA ASP A 141 24.16 36.47 10.29
C ASP A 141 24.88 36.41 8.92
N ASP A 142 25.36 35.22 8.51
CA ASP A 142 26.13 35.05 7.27
C ASP A 142 25.59 33.87 6.43
N PRO A 143 24.89 34.14 5.31
CA PRO A 143 24.39 33.11 4.38
C PRO A 143 25.51 32.20 3.83
N LYS A 144 26.78 32.66 3.84
CA LYS A 144 27.93 31.87 3.42
C LYS A 144 28.25 30.72 4.38
N LYS A 145 27.75 30.73 5.60
CA LYS A 145 27.86 29.56 6.48
C LYS A 145 26.89 28.43 6.06
N ALA A 146 25.94 28.72 5.16
CA ALA A 146 24.91 27.78 4.70
C ALA A 146 25.10 27.23 3.27
N HIS A 147 26.29 27.38 2.65
CA HIS A 147 26.51 27.06 1.22
C HIS A 147 26.14 25.63 0.78
N ASN A 148 26.19 24.67 1.69
CA ASN A 148 25.93 23.24 1.42
C ASN A 148 24.59 22.77 1.98
N MET A 149 23.75 23.67 2.48
CA MET A 149 22.47 23.32 3.09
C MET A 149 21.37 23.32 2.04
N VAL A 150 20.71 22.17 1.91
CA VAL A 150 19.57 21.93 1.03
C VAL A 150 18.51 21.23 1.85
N PHE A 151 17.24 21.58 1.62
CA PHE A 151 16.11 20.88 2.22
C PHE A 151 14.99 20.70 1.22
N GLN A 152 14.11 19.75 1.53
CA GLN A 152 12.87 19.54 0.80
C GLN A 152 11.68 19.92 1.67
N SER A 153 10.71 20.61 1.08
CA SER A 153 9.44 20.94 1.73
C SER A 153 8.36 21.10 0.67
N GLY A 154 7.18 20.51 0.89
CA GLY A 154 6.06 20.59 -0.05
C GLY A 154 6.38 20.08 -1.46
N GLY A 155 7.22 19.04 -1.58
CA GLY A 155 7.68 18.50 -2.87
C GLY A 155 8.68 19.40 -3.63
N GLN A 156 9.10 20.52 -3.05
CA GLN A 156 10.08 21.44 -3.63
C GLN A 156 11.44 21.31 -2.92
N SER A 157 12.52 21.57 -3.66
CA SER A 157 13.89 21.58 -3.14
C SER A 157 14.40 23.01 -3.03
N PHE A 158 14.93 23.38 -1.88
CA PHE A 158 15.41 24.72 -1.57
C PHE A 158 16.91 24.71 -1.28
N GLN A 159 17.66 25.60 -1.94
CA GLN A 159 19.05 25.89 -1.57
C GLN A 159 19.08 27.02 -0.55
N VAL A 160 19.54 26.75 0.67
CA VAL A 160 19.47 27.74 1.76
C VAL A 160 20.26 29.01 1.42
N ARG A 161 21.41 28.87 0.75
CA ARG A 161 22.25 30.01 0.30
C ARG A 161 21.55 30.99 -0.65
N THR A 162 20.47 30.58 -1.32
CA THR A 162 19.74 31.43 -2.27
C THR A 162 18.52 32.10 -1.65
N LEU A 163 18.22 31.80 -0.38
CA LEU A 163 17.05 32.36 0.29
C LEU A 163 17.33 33.79 0.76
N PRO A 164 16.37 34.71 0.61
CA PRO A 164 16.46 36.06 1.16
C PRO A 164 16.20 36.02 2.67
N LEU A 165 17.27 35.76 3.44
CA LEU A 165 17.21 35.71 4.90
C LEU A 165 16.90 37.07 5.52
N LEU A 166 16.32 37.06 6.72
CA LEU A 166 15.97 38.25 7.47
C LEU A 166 17.20 39.10 7.79
N GLU A 167 17.18 40.35 7.33
CA GLU A 167 18.02 41.44 7.86
C GLU A 167 17.15 42.39 8.69
N LYS A 168 16.10 42.93 8.05
CA LYS A 168 15.12 43.81 8.66
C LYS A 168 13.77 43.65 7.95
N LEU A 169 12.69 43.59 8.73
CA LEU A 169 11.32 43.51 8.24
C LEU A 169 10.43 44.49 9.01
N SER A 170 9.86 45.46 8.29
CA SER A 170 8.87 46.41 8.82
C SER A 170 7.46 45.94 8.47
N ILE A 171 6.64 45.71 9.49
CA ILE A 171 5.28 45.20 9.34
C ILE A 171 4.29 46.27 9.82
N GLN A 172 3.61 46.90 8.87
CA GLN A 172 2.62 47.93 9.18
C GLN A 172 1.34 47.33 9.79
N PRO A 173 0.58 48.10 10.59
CA PRO A 173 -0.71 47.68 11.13
C PRO A 173 -1.66 47.15 10.04
N GLY A 174 -2.28 46.01 10.27
CA GLY A 174 -3.19 45.33 9.34
C GLY A 174 -2.49 44.63 8.16
N VAL A 175 -1.17 44.64 8.07
CA VAL A 175 -0.44 44.09 6.93
C VAL A 175 0.26 42.78 7.27
N ALA A 176 0.24 41.84 6.32
CA ALA A 176 1.05 40.64 6.34
C ALA A 176 2.35 40.83 5.52
N ARG A 177 3.47 40.38 6.07
CA ARG A 177 4.78 40.34 5.40
C ARG A 177 5.46 39.02 5.70
N SER A 178 6.23 38.51 4.75
CA SER A 178 6.91 37.22 4.88
C SER A 178 8.42 37.38 4.70
N VAL A 179 9.19 36.54 5.40
CA VAL A 179 10.65 36.54 5.37
C VAL A 179 11.20 35.16 5.70
N TRP A 180 12.38 34.81 5.20
CA TRP A 180 13.05 33.56 5.60
C TRP A 180 13.85 33.76 6.88
N VAL A 181 13.71 32.81 7.79
CA VAL A 181 14.50 32.74 9.03
C VAL A 181 15.32 31.45 9.05
N LEU A 182 16.55 31.53 9.54
CA LEU A 182 17.47 30.40 9.62
C LEU A 182 18.23 30.40 10.95
N PHE A 183 18.22 29.24 11.60
CA PHE A 183 18.94 28.97 12.85
C PHE A 183 19.77 27.69 12.65
N SER A 184 21.08 27.78 12.81
CA SER A 184 22.02 26.68 12.56
C SER A 184 22.74 26.24 13.84
N GLU A 185 23.58 25.20 13.73
CA GLU A 185 24.38 24.67 14.85
C GLU A 185 23.50 24.20 16.03
N LEU A 186 22.27 23.78 15.72
CA LEU A 186 21.35 23.23 16.70
C LEU A 186 21.84 21.84 17.15
N PRO A 187 21.60 21.46 18.42
CA PRO A 187 22.05 20.19 18.95
C PRO A 187 21.43 19.04 18.16
N PHE A 188 22.23 17.99 17.93
CA PHE A 188 21.71 16.78 17.33
C PHE A 188 20.97 15.95 18.39
N ASN A 189 19.67 15.82 18.22
CA ASN A 189 18.79 14.90 18.93
C ASN A 189 18.06 14.01 17.92
N GLN A 190 17.63 12.82 18.33
CA GLN A 190 16.75 12.00 17.48
C GLN A 190 15.31 12.51 17.54
N ASN A 191 14.85 12.94 18.72
CA ASN A 191 13.54 13.51 18.94
C ASN A 191 13.46 14.96 18.42
N VAL A 192 12.25 15.45 18.15
CA VAL A 192 12.02 16.88 17.91
C VAL A 192 11.95 17.57 19.28
N PRO A 193 12.82 18.57 19.56
CA PRO A 193 12.85 19.27 20.85
C PRO A 193 11.67 20.24 21.00
N ASP A 194 11.51 20.80 22.20
CA ASP A 194 10.60 21.93 22.39
C ASP A 194 11.21 23.17 21.73
N MET A 195 10.48 23.80 20.82
CA MET A 195 10.93 24.89 19.97
C MET A 195 9.94 26.03 19.94
N LYS A 196 10.41 27.22 20.28
CA LYS A 196 9.63 28.45 20.17
C LYS A 196 10.43 29.58 19.55
N LEU A 197 9.79 30.33 18.66
CA LEU A 197 10.31 31.60 18.15
C LEU A 197 9.95 32.71 19.14
N VAL A 198 10.91 33.57 19.43
CA VAL A 198 10.74 34.74 20.29
C VAL A 198 11.14 35.97 19.49
N ILE A 199 10.23 36.93 19.37
CA ILE A 199 10.48 38.24 18.79
C ILE A 199 10.40 39.29 19.89
N THR A 200 11.54 39.89 20.21
CA THR A 200 11.64 40.97 21.19
C THR A 200 11.22 42.32 20.58
N SER A 201 10.56 43.15 21.38
CA SER A 201 10.12 44.48 20.98
C SER A 201 10.37 45.46 22.13
N GLU A 202 10.65 46.72 21.82
CA GLU A 202 11.03 47.74 22.80
C GLU A 202 9.89 48.09 23.80
N ASP A 203 8.62 47.89 23.43
CA ASP A 203 7.47 48.47 24.13
C ASP A 203 6.50 47.44 24.78
N LYS A 204 6.76 46.12 24.71
CA LYS A 204 5.82 45.06 25.14
C LYS A 204 6.55 43.78 25.58
N PRO A 205 5.89 42.83 26.30
CA PRO A 205 6.45 41.50 26.48
C PRO A 205 6.75 40.87 25.10
N PRO A 206 7.77 40.00 25.00
CA PRO A 206 8.19 39.42 23.73
C PRO A 206 7.06 38.58 23.11
N HIS A 207 6.98 38.58 21.79
CA HIS A 207 6.06 37.73 21.06
C HIS A 207 6.62 36.31 20.98
N GLU A 208 5.96 35.35 21.64
CA GLU A 208 6.33 33.95 21.61
C GLU A 208 5.42 33.16 20.65
N PHE A 209 6.00 32.24 19.89
CA PHE A 209 5.28 31.35 18.98
C PHE A 209 5.83 29.94 19.05
N SER A 210 4.99 29.00 19.48
CA SER A 210 5.35 27.58 19.56
C SER A 210 5.39 26.94 18.17
N ILE A 211 6.58 26.49 17.77
CA ILE A 211 6.76 25.75 16.51
C ILE A 211 6.10 24.37 16.63
N ASN A 212 6.16 23.74 17.81
CA ASN A 212 5.57 22.42 18.06
C ASN A 212 4.05 22.46 17.95
N GLU A 213 3.38 23.48 18.52
CA GLU A 213 1.92 23.62 18.36
C GLU A 213 1.54 23.91 16.90
N ALA A 214 2.36 24.67 16.17
CA ALA A 214 2.13 24.90 14.75
C ALA A 214 2.28 23.60 13.93
N ALA A 215 3.27 22.76 14.28
CA ALA A 215 3.46 21.45 13.68
C ALA A 215 2.31 20.48 14.01
N GLU A 216 1.77 20.53 15.24
CA GLU A 216 0.59 19.75 15.63
C GLU A 216 -0.65 20.15 14.82
N ARG A 217 -0.93 21.46 14.70
CA ARG A 217 -2.03 21.96 13.87
C ARG A 217 -1.86 21.59 12.39
N ARG A 218 -0.63 21.59 11.88
CA ARG A 218 -0.30 21.21 10.49
C ARG A 218 -0.42 19.71 10.26
N LEU A 219 -0.18 18.89 11.27
CA LEU A 219 -0.34 17.44 11.20
C LEU A 219 -1.81 17.04 11.08
N ASP A 220 -2.67 17.76 11.81
CA ASP A 220 -4.12 17.58 11.85
C ASP A 220 -4.52 16.11 12.05
N LEU A 221 -4.44 15.65 13.30
CA LEU A 221 -4.73 14.28 13.68
C LEU A 221 -6.11 14.11 14.29
N GLU A 222 -6.83 13.10 13.85
CA GLU A 222 -7.90 12.47 14.60
C GLU A 222 -7.37 11.15 15.19
N ILE A 223 -7.68 10.89 16.46
CA ILE A 223 -7.24 9.68 17.17
C ILE A 223 -8.46 9.02 17.80
N GLU A 224 -8.68 7.76 17.42
CA GLU A 224 -9.69 6.89 18.00
C GLU A 224 -9.01 5.71 18.69
N GLN A 225 -9.54 5.27 19.82
CA GLN A 225 -9.13 4.02 20.46
C GLN A 225 -10.24 3.01 20.24
N ILE A 226 -9.96 1.94 19.50
CA ILE A 226 -10.94 0.94 19.10
C ILE A 226 -10.44 -0.46 19.44
N GLY A 227 -11.35 -1.42 19.32
CA GLY A 227 -11.06 -2.84 19.55
C GLY A 227 -11.24 -3.24 21.01
N PRO A 228 -11.11 -4.55 21.29
CA PRO A 228 -11.30 -5.07 22.63
C PRO A 228 -10.40 -4.36 23.63
N ARG A 229 -11.01 -3.81 24.69
CA ARG A 229 -10.32 -3.05 25.75
C ARG A 229 -9.48 -1.87 25.22
N ASN A 230 -9.93 -1.24 24.13
CA ASN A 230 -9.23 -0.12 23.47
C ASN A 230 -7.79 -0.49 23.04
N SER A 231 -7.61 -1.73 22.56
CA SER A 231 -6.28 -2.30 22.29
C SER A 231 -5.60 -1.76 21.02
N LEU A 232 -6.32 -1.00 20.18
CA LEU A 232 -5.80 -0.41 18.95
C LEU A 232 -5.99 1.11 18.93
N GLY A 233 -4.93 1.84 18.60
CA GLY A 233 -5.00 3.27 18.27
C GLY A 233 -5.15 3.46 16.76
N LEU A 234 -6.30 3.95 16.32
CA LEU A 234 -6.55 4.36 14.94
C LEU A 234 -6.23 5.86 14.83
N ILE A 235 -5.20 6.18 14.07
CA ILE A 235 -4.72 7.55 13.88
C ILE A 235 -4.99 7.96 12.44
N THR A 236 -5.79 8.99 12.27
CA THR A 236 -6.07 9.60 10.96
C THR A 236 -5.22 10.84 10.78
N VAL A 237 -4.44 10.87 9.71
CA VAL A 237 -3.69 12.04 9.29
C VAL A 237 -4.49 12.79 8.22
N HIS A 238 -4.94 14.01 8.55
CA HIS A 238 -5.59 14.90 7.59
C HIS A 238 -4.64 15.93 6.98
N GLY A 239 -3.56 16.27 7.70
CA GLY A 239 -2.58 17.26 7.29
C GLY A 239 -1.29 16.65 6.74
N VAL A 240 -0.15 17.25 7.08
CA VAL A 240 1.15 16.89 6.52
C VAL A 240 2.05 16.26 7.58
N VAL A 241 2.58 15.07 7.30
CA VAL A 241 3.70 14.48 8.03
C VAL A 241 5.00 15.01 7.40
N ASP A 242 5.75 15.82 8.14
CA ASP A 242 7.02 16.42 7.73
C ASP A 242 8.09 16.30 8.82
N ASN A 243 9.26 16.90 8.59
CA ASN A 243 10.42 16.81 9.50
C ASN A 243 10.15 17.38 10.91
N LEU A 244 9.08 18.17 11.10
CA LEU A 244 8.66 18.68 12.41
C LEU A 244 7.48 17.89 12.95
N SER A 245 6.43 17.71 12.14
CA SER A 245 5.20 17.07 12.61
C SER A 245 5.37 15.58 12.89
N VAL A 246 6.39 14.92 12.32
CA VAL A 246 6.78 13.54 12.69
C VAL A 246 7.06 13.40 14.18
N GLY A 247 7.64 14.42 14.83
CA GLY A 247 7.86 14.41 16.28
C GLY A 247 6.55 14.36 17.07
N THR A 248 5.54 15.11 16.61
CA THR A 248 4.20 15.11 17.21
C THR A 248 3.51 13.76 17.01
N LEU A 249 3.58 13.20 15.80
CA LEU A 249 3.02 11.87 15.50
C LEU A 249 3.60 10.80 16.44
N VAL A 250 4.94 10.77 16.57
CA VAL A 250 5.64 9.81 17.43
C VAL A 250 5.31 10.04 18.90
N ASP A 251 5.22 11.29 19.38
CA ASP A 251 4.82 11.59 20.75
C ASP A 251 3.39 11.11 21.05
N LYS A 252 2.42 11.36 20.15
CA LYS A 252 1.05 10.87 20.32
C LYS A 252 0.99 9.35 20.40
N VAL A 253 1.70 8.65 19.50
CA VAL A 253 1.83 7.18 19.56
C VAL A 253 2.49 6.73 20.86
N THR A 254 3.53 7.42 21.31
CA THR A 254 4.24 7.11 22.57
C THR A 254 3.34 7.25 23.79
N ARG A 255 2.54 8.31 23.86
CA ARG A 255 1.56 8.51 24.96
C ARG A 255 0.51 7.41 24.98
N LEU A 256 -0.03 7.03 23.83
CA LEU A 256 -0.96 5.91 23.71
C LEU A 256 -0.29 4.58 24.10
N ALA A 257 0.97 4.38 23.72
CA ALA A 257 1.72 3.18 24.04
C ALA A 257 1.99 3.04 25.55
N ASN A 258 2.29 4.15 26.21
CA ASN A 258 2.41 4.20 27.67
C ASN A 258 1.09 3.88 28.38
N ASN A 259 -0.05 4.12 27.73
CA ASN A 259 -1.38 3.72 28.18
C ASN A 259 -1.76 2.28 27.75
N ARG A 260 -0.77 1.42 27.51
CA ARG A 260 -0.92 -0.03 27.20
C ARG A 260 -1.53 -0.35 25.83
N ILE A 261 -1.63 0.62 24.93
CA ILE A 261 -1.98 0.37 23.53
C ILE A 261 -0.72 -0.12 22.81
N SER A 262 -0.77 -1.26 22.13
CA SER A 262 0.42 -1.82 21.46
C SER A 262 0.21 -2.09 19.97
N ARG A 263 -0.98 -1.75 19.44
CA ARG A 263 -1.35 -1.95 18.04
C ARG A 263 -1.82 -0.62 17.48
N PHE A 264 -1.31 -0.24 16.32
CA PHE A 264 -1.62 1.04 15.70
C PHE A 264 -1.92 0.88 14.22
N VAL A 265 -2.90 1.64 13.76
CA VAL A 265 -3.16 1.87 12.34
C VAL A 265 -3.01 3.37 12.11
N ILE A 266 -2.10 3.76 11.21
CA ILE A 266 -2.00 5.13 10.72
C ILE A 266 -2.67 5.16 9.35
N ARG A 267 -3.85 5.78 9.27
CA ARG A 267 -4.54 6.03 8.01
C ARG A 267 -4.28 7.45 7.52
N PHE A 268 -4.15 7.64 6.22
CA PHE A 268 -4.13 8.97 5.61
C PHE A 268 -5.51 9.24 4.99
N ALA A 269 -6.09 10.39 5.33
CA ALA A 269 -7.25 10.90 4.60
C ALA A 269 -6.82 11.36 3.19
N ASP A 270 -7.77 11.63 2.31
CA ASP A 270 -7.48 12.12 0.95
C ASP A 270 -6.69 13.45 0.97
N THR A 271 -6.82 14.24 2.03
CA THR A 271 -6.06 15.49 2.26
C THR A 271 -4.68 15.26 2.90
N GLY A 272 -4.47 14.06 3.47
CA GLY A 272 -3.25 13.70 4.18
C GLY A 272 -2.07 13.50 3.24
N SER A 273 -0.89 13.96 3.64
CA SER A 273 0.33 13.80 2.82
C SER A 273 1.59 13.59 3.66
N ILE A 274 2.63 13.08 3.00
CA ILE A 274 3.98 12.97 3.55
C ILE A 274 4.89 13.90 2.74
N ALA A 275 5.65 14.75 3.43
CA ALA A 275 6.37 15.84 2.78
C ALA A 275 7.52 15.40 1.87
N ASP A 276 8.15 14.26 2.16
CA ASP A 276 9.28 13.75 1.39
C ASP A 276 9.40 12.21 1.42
N MET A 277 10.15 11.69 0.44
CA MET A 277 10.34 10.25 0.22
C MET A 277 11.16 9.56 1.32
N ASN A 278 12.07 10.26 1.99
CA ASN A 278 12.85 9.67 3.07
C ASN A 278 11.97 9.42 4.29
N LEU A 279 11.07 10.34 4.59
CA LEU A 279 10.08 10.20 5.65
C LEU A 279 9.06 9.11 5.35
N GLN A 280 8.63 8.99 4.09
CA GLN A 280 7.77 7.88 3.65
C GLN A 280 8.48 6.53 3.77
N ASN A 281 9.73 6.41 3.32
CA ASN A 281 10.49 5.16 3.49
C ASN A 281 10.75 4.85 4.97
N TRP A 282 10.97 5.88 5.79
CA TRP A 282 11.13 5.75 7.22
C TRP A 282 9.87 5.14 7.87
N ILE A 283 8.68 5.69 7.63
CA ILE A 283 7.44 5.18 8.26
C ILE A 283 7.14 3.74 7.81
N LEU A 284 7.43 3.40 6.55
CA LEU A 284 7.29 2.05 6.02
C LEU A 284 8.25 1.06 6.70
N LEU A 285 9.51 1.44 6.89
CA LEU A 285 10.48 0.61 7.61
C LEU A 285 10.08 0.41 9.07
N GLN A 286 9.57 1.46 9.72
CA GLN A 286 9.09 1.36 11.09
C GLN A 286 7.91 0.37 11.18
N ALA A 287 6.94 0.47 10.27
CA ALA A 287 5.80 -0.44 10.21
C ALA A 287 6.24 -1.91 10.04
N GLN A 288 7.20 -2.18 9.15
CA GLN A 288 7.76 -3.52 8.95
C GLN A 288 8.51 -4.07 10.16
N SER A 289 9.18 -3.20 10.92
CA SER A 289 9.95 -3.58 12.10
C SER A 289 9.12 -3.72 13.38
N ALA A 290 7.87 -3.23 13.41
CA ALA A 290 7.02 -3.30 14.59
C ALA A 290 6.81 -4.76 15.05
N GLY A 291 6.90 -4.98 16.37
CA GLY A 291 6.85 -6.31 16.95
C GLY A 291 8.12 -7.17 16.77
N SER A 292 9.15 -6.67 16.09
CA SER A 292 10.44 -7.36 15.92
C SER A 292 11.53 -6.74 16.79
N ASN A 293 12.52 -7.55 17.20
CA ASN A 293 13.75 -7.07 17.86
C ASN A 293 14.79 -6.56 16.85
N ALA A 294 14.38 -6.20 15.63
CA ALA A 294 15.31 -5.75 14.61
C ALA A 294 15.94 -4.41 15.04
N VAL A 295 17.27 -4.35 15.07
CA VAL A 295 17.99 -3.11 15.31
C VAL A 295 17.89 -2.26 14.05
N THR A 296 16.97 -1.30 14.06
CA THR A 296 16.90 -0.30 12.99
C THR A 296 18.15 0.60 13.12
N PRO A 297 18.91 0.84 12.02
CA PRO A 297 20.05 1.76 12.06
C PRO A 297 19.66 3.12 12.63
N LEU A 298 20.62 3.89 13.16
CA LEU A 298 20.40 5.29 13.56
C LEU A 298 19.71 6.08 12.44
N GLN A 299 18.41 6.29 12.57
CA GLN A 299 17.61 6.99 11.57
C GLN A 299 17.60 8.49 11.86
N ALA A 300 17.27 9.28 10.84
CA ALA A 300 17.23 10.73 10.94
C ALA A 300 16.02 11.26 11.72
N TYR A 301 15.04 10.39 12.02
CA TYR A 301 13.74 10.69 12.58
C TYR A 301 13.56 10.04 13.97
N PRO A 302 12.65 10.56 14.81
CA PRO A 302 12.36 10.00 16.12
C PRO A 302 11.83 8.55 16.00
N PRO A 303 12.29 7.58 16.80
CA PRO A 303 11.80 6.21 16.72
C PRO A 303 10.41 6.07 17.35
N PHE A 304 9.57 5.17 16.82
CA PHE A 304 8.38 4.73 17.56
C PHE A 304 8.77 3.92 18.80
N PRO A 305 7.89 3.84 19.82
CA PRO A 305 8.16 3.05 21.02
C PRO A 305 8.43 1.57 20.72
N ALA A 306 9.41 0.97 21.38
CA ALA A 306 9.71 -0.46 21.25
C ALA A 306 8.59 -1.38 21.77
N SER A 307 7.58 -0.84 22.47
CA SER A 307 6.42 -1.59 22.98
C SER A 307 5.37 -1.88 21.91
N LEU A 308 5.50 -1.32 20.70
CA LEU A 308 4.60 -1.58 19.58
C LEU A 308 4.73 -3.03 19.12
N ARG A 309 3.60 -3.74 19.06
CA ARG A 309 3.47 -5.09 18.50
C ARG A 309 3.07 -5.06 17.03
N GLU A 310 2.17 -4.16 16.67
CA GLU A 310 1.74 -3.98 15.28
C GLU A 310 1.73 -2.50 14.93
N LEU A 311 2.17 -2.19 13.72
CA LEU A 311 2.00 -0.88 13.10
C LEU A 311 1.63 -1.10 11.63
N HIS A 312 0.43 -0.68 11.26
CA HIS A 312 -0.09 -0.77 9.90
C HIS A 312 -0.33 0.62 9.34
N ILE A 313 -0.10 0.77 8.04
CA ILE A 313 -0.36 1.99 7.29
C ILE A 313 -1.52 1.72 6.33
N ALA A 314 -2.54 2.57 6.36
CA ALA A 314 -3.67 2.50 5.45
C ALA A 314 -3.70 3.72 4.52
N GLN A 315 -4.08 3.51 3.26
CA GLN A 315 -4.31 4.58 2.28
C GLN A 315 -3.08 5.49 2.11
N LEU A 316 -1.89 4.90 2.04
CA LEU A 316 -0.64 5.64 1.91
C LEU A 316 -0.67 6.56 0.65
N PRO A 317 -0.33 7.86 0.78
CA PRO A 317 -0.24 8.77 -0.35
C PRO A 317 0.74 8.27 -1.42
N ASP A 318 0.40 8.45 -2.71
CA ASP A 318 1.22 8.07 -3.88
C ASP A 318 1.59 6.57 -4.01
N ALA A 319 0.80 5.66 -3.42
CA ALA A 319 1.08 4.21 -3.38
C ALA A 319 1.05 3.48 -4.75
N SER A 320 0.53 4.08 -5.83
CA SER A 320 0.26 3.37 -7.09
C SER A 320 1.51 2.79 -7.78
N ASN A 321 2.70 3.33 -7.52
CA ASN A 321 3.97 2.85 -8.09
C ASN A 321 4.84 2.03 -7.12
N GLN A 322 4.45 1.91 -5.85
CA GLN A 322 5.32 1.34 -4.81
C GLN A 322 4.90 -0.07 -4.33
N ARG A 323 3.68 -0.53 -4.65
CA ARG A 323 3.20 -1.90 -4.35
C ARG A 323 4.14 -2.99 -4.84
N THR A 324 4.80 -2.77 -5.98
CA THR A 324 5.72 -3.75 -6.59
C THR A 324 7.07 -3.85 -5.90
N ARG A 325 7.49 -2.85 -5.11
CA ARG A 325 8.82 -2.84 -4.46
C ARG A 325 8.82 -3.43 -3.05
N TYR A 326 7.68 -3.45 -2.36
CA TYR A 326 7.57 -3.88 -0.96
C TYR A 326 6.65 -5.08 -0.73
N ARG A 327 6.08 -5.68 -1.79
CA ARG A 327 5.45 -7.01 -1.70
C ARG A 327 6.52 -8.03 -1.34
N SER A 328 6.69 -8.27 -0.04
CA SER A 328 7.26 -9.51 0.43
C SER A 328 6.31 -10.62 0.00
N GLY A 329 6.82 -11.69 -0.64
CA GLY A 329 6.03 -12.90 -0.90
C GLY A 329 5.59 -13.64 0.38
N SER A 330 5.84 -13.07 1.57
CA SER A 330 5.32 -13.52 2.86
C SER A 330 4.20 -12.59 3.32
N GLY A 331 3.15 -13.13 3.91
CA GLY A 331 1.95 -12.43 4.39
C GLY A 331 2.16 -11.47 5.56
N ASN A 332 3.17 -10.60 5.49
CA ASN A 332 3.53 -9.59 6.48
C ASN A 332 3.43 -8.18 5.87
N ASP A 333 2.47 -7.97 4.95
CA ASP A 333 2.25 -6.65 4.34
C ASP A 333 1.68 -5.70 5.39
N ARG A 334 2.43 -4.62 5.66
CA ARG A 334 2.07 -3.60 6.66
C ARG A 334 1.39 -2.40 6.02
N VAL A 335 1.20 -2.40 4.70
CA VAL A 335 0.56 -1.32 3.95
C VAL A 335 -0.71 -1.83 3.30
N HIS A 336 -1.80 -1.12 3.50
CA HIS A 336 -3.16 -1.56 3.17
C HIS A 336 -3.87 -0.51 2.31
N GLU A 337 -4.72 -0.98 1.40
CA GLU A 337 -5.47 -0.08 0.52
C GLU A 337 -6.59 0.62 1.27
N SER A 338 -7.19 -0.07 2.23
CA SER A 338 -8.30 0.42 3.03
C SER A 338 -8.00 0.43 4.52
N THR A 339 -8.68 1.30 5.25
CA THR A 339 -8.64 1.31 6.72
C THR A 339 -9.18 -0.01 7.30
N ALA A 340 -10.18 -0.62 6.65
CA ALA A 340 -10.78 -1.88 7.11
C ALA A 340 -9.78 -3.04 7.10
N GLU A 341 -9.01 -3.21 6.01
CA GLU A 341 -7.97 -4.24 5.91
C GLU A 341 -6.87 -4.05 6.95
N ALA A 342 -6.40 -2.81 7.15
CA ALA A 342 -5.38 -2.51 8.15
C ALA A 342 -5.85 -2.83 9.57
N VAL A 343 -7.09 -2.46 9.91
CA VAL A 343 -7.69 -2.77 11.23
C VAL A 343 -7.92 -4.27 11.37
N GLU A 344 -8.34 -4.96 10.31
CA GLU A 344 -8.51 -6.41 10.29
C GLU A 344 -7.20 -7.12 10.63
N GLU A 345 -6.13 -6.85 9.88
CA GLU A 345 -4.83 -7.48 10.12
C GLU A 345 -4.25 -7.12 11.49
N ALA A 346 -4.42 -5.87 11.93
CA ALA A 346 -3.95 -5.45 13.25
C ALA A 346 -4.68 -6.14 14.41
N LEU A 347 -5.99 -6.44 14.28
CA LEU A 347 -6.82 -7.01 15.35
C LEU A 347 -7.14 -8.50 15.21
N LYS A 348 -6.80 -9.13 14.08
CA LYS A 348 -7.07 -10.54 13.78
C LYS A 348 -6.70 -11.47 14.94
N SER A 349 -5.42 -11.46 15.32
CA SER A 349 -4.92 -12.32 16.42
C SER A 349 -5.54 -12.03 17.79
N VAL A 350 -6.04 -10.81 18.01
CA VAL A 350 -6.75 -10.44 19.24
C VAL A 350 -8.13 -11.09 19.25
N CYS A 351 -8.89 -10.97 18.15
CA CYS A 351 -10.24 -11.50 18.03
C CYS A 351 -10.26 -13.04 18.04
N GLU A 352 -9.27 -13.69 17.43
CA GLU A 352 -9.08 -15.16 17.47
C GLU A 352 -8.89 -15.69 18.90
N ASN A 353 -8.40 -14.86 19.82
CA ASN A 353 -8.07 -15.26 21.19
C ASN A 353 -8.98 -14.64 22.26
N LEU A 354 -9.91 -13.76 21.87
CA LEU A 354 -10.71 -12.96 22.78
C LEU A 354 -11.70 -13.82 23.61
N PRO A 355 -11.86 -13.61 24.93
CA PRO A 355 -12.85 -14.32 25.73
C PRO A 355 -14.25 -14.23 25.10
N ARG A 356 -15.02 -15.33 25.11
CA ARG A 356 -16.31 -15.41 24.39
C ARG A 356 -17.27 -14.28 24.79
N THR A 357 -17.33 -13.95 26.08
CA THR A 357 -18.20 -12.86 26.57
C THR A 357 -17.82 -11.52 25.96
N GLU A 358 -16.53 -11.18 25.94
CA GLU A 358 -16.05 -9.94 25.32
C GLU A 358 -16.26 -9.95 23.81
N LEU A 359 -16.01 -11.09 23.15
CA LEU A 359 -16.25 -11.24 21.71
C LEU A 359 -17.71 -10.97 21.34
N ILE A 360 -18.66 -11.47 22.13
CA ILE A 360 -20.09 -11.24 21.91
C ILE A 360 -20.42 -9.75 22.03
N GLU A 361 -19.87 -9.05 23.03
CA GLU A 361 -20.09 -7.62 23.21
C GLU A 361 -19.48 -6.80 22.07
N GLU A 362 -18.28 -7.18 21.58
CA GLU A 362 -17.67 -6.56 20.41
C GLU A 362 -18.51 -6.73 19.15
N ILE A 363 -19.11 -7.92 18.93
CA ILE A 363 -19.98 -8.18 17.78
C ILE A 363 -21.26 -7.32 17.84
N LYS A 364 -21.84 -7.16 19.04
CA LYS A 364 -23.11 -6.44 19.24
C LYS A 364 -22.95 -4.92 19.18
N SER A 365 -21.93 -4.38 19.82
CA SER A 365 -21.82 -2.94 20.11
C SER A 365 -20.42 -2.37 19.94
N GLY A 366 -19.46 -3.17 19.45
CA GLY A 366 -18.12 -2.69 19.14
C GLY A 366 -18.13 -1.67 18.00
N HIS A 367 -16.98 -1.03 17.81
CA HIS A 367 -16.76 -0.13 16.68
C HIS A 367 -17.08 -0.86 15.34
N PRO A 368 -17.69 -0.22 14.32
CA PRO A 368 -18.10 -0.89 13.09
C PRO A 368 -17.00 -1.74 12.42
N LEU A 369 -15.79 -1.17 12.32
CA LEU A 369 -14.63 -1.92 11.80
C LEU A 369 -14.30 -3.16 12.65
N VAL A 370 -14.42 -3.06 13.97
CA VAL A 370 -14.08 -4.16 14.90
C VAL A 370 -15.14 -5.25 14.87
N ARG A 371 -16.43 -4.90 14.74
CA ARG A 371 -17.53 -5.87 14.59
C ARG A 371 -17.25 -6.84 13.46
N ILE A 372 -16.79 -6.33 12.32
CA ILE A 372 -16.41 -7.12 11.13
C ILE A 372 -15.27 -8.10 11.48
N VAL A 373 -14.20 -7.62 12.12
CA VAL A 373 -13.06 -8.47 12.53
C VAL A 373 -13.48 -9.52 13.54
N ALA A 374 -14.30 -9.15 14.53
CA ALA A 374 -14.81 -10.03 15.57
C ALA A 374 -15.68 -11.16 14.99
N LEU A 375 -16.55 -10.85 14.02
CA LEU A 375 -17.34 -11.84 13.30
C LEU A 375 -16.45 -12.79 12.51
N LYS A 376 -15.55 -12.23 11.67
CA LYS A 376 -14.73 -13.01 10.73
C LYS A 376 -13.72 -13.90 11.43
N HIS A 377 -13.00 -13.38 12.43
CA HIS A 377 -11.87 -14.07 13.07
C HIS A 377 -12.19 -14.63 14.46
N GLY A 378 -13.25 -14.14 15.11
CA GLY A 378 -13.74 -14.67 16.39
C GLY A 378 -14.84 -15.71 16.26
N GLY A 379 -15.52 -15.79 15.10
CA GLY A 379 -16.71 -16.64 14.90
C GLY A 379 -16.56 -18.10 15.32
N ALA A 380 -15.37 -18.69 15.15
CA ALA A 380 -15.06 -20.07 15.55
C ALA A 380 -15.22 -20.37 17.05
N ARG A 381 -15.27 -19.35 17.91
CA ARG A 381 -15.38 -19.48 19.37
C ARG A 381 -16.81 -19.36 19.89
N LEU A 382 -17.73 -18.94 19.02
CA LEU A 382 -19.14 -18.81 19.34
C LEU A 382 -19.78 -20.19 19.46
N THR A 383 -20.89 -20.25 20.18
CA THR A 383 -21.71 -21.45 20.35
C THR A 383 -23.07 -21.23 19.73
N ASP A 384 -23.83 -22.32 19.52
CA ASP A 384 -25.19 -22.29 18.97
C ASP A 384 -26.13 -21.29 19.65
N GLU A 385 -25.89 -20.95 20.93
CA GLU A 385 -26.59 -19.85 21.63
C GLU A 385 -26.54 -18.50 20.89
N GLN A 386 -25.44 -18.21 20.19
CA GLN A 386 -25.25 -16.98 19.44
C GLN A 386 -25.68 -17.09 17.98
N LEU A 387 -26.02 -18.28 17.50
CA LEU A 387 -26.43 -18.48 16.10
C LEU A 387 -27.59 -17.57 15.67
N PRO A 388 -28.66 -17.34 16.47
CA PRO A 388 -29.73 -16.43 16.08
C PRO A 388 -29.23 -14.99 15.82
N LEU A 389 -28.27 -14.52 16.61
CA LEU A 389 -27.64 -13.21 16.40
C LEU A 389 -26.84 -13.18 15.09
N ILE A 390 -26.05 -14.24 14.81
CA ILE A 390 -25.25 -14.30 13.57
C ILE A 390 -26.16 -14.37 12.34
N ILE A 391 -27.24 -15.16 12.39
CA ILE A 391 -28.24 -15.21 11.31
C ILE A 391 -28.88 -13.82 11.10
N GLN A 392 -29.24 -13.12 12.18
CA GLN A 392 -29.76 -11.75 12.07
C GLN A 392 -28.76 -10.82 11.37
N LEU A 393 -27.47 -10.91 11.70
CA LEU A 393 -26.41 -10.06 11.12
C LEU A 393 -26.11 -10.35 9.65
N THR A 394 -26.55 -11.49 9.10
CA THR A 394 -26.48 -11.73 7.64
C THR A 394 -27.39 -10.79 6.85
N GLU A 395 -28.40 -10.20 7.50
CA GLU A 395 -29.34 -9.23 6.92
C GLU A 395 -29.11 -7.80 7.45
N ASP A 396 -27.92 -7.50 8.01
CA ASP A 396 -27.55 -6.16 8.48
C ASP A 396 -27.50 -5.15 7.31
N ASP A 397 -27.74 -3.86 7.55
CA ASP A 397 -27.71 -2.83 6.50
C ASP A 397 -26.30 -2.61 5.94
N ASP A 398 -25.25 -2.92 6.72
CA ASP A 398 -23.85 -2.83 6.29
C ASP A 398 -23.41 -4.12 5.54
N PRO A 399 -23.10 -4.04 4.22
CA PRO A 399 -22.67 -5.21 3.45
C PRO A 399 -21.41 -5.89 3.99
N ALA A 400 -20.52 -5.15 4.68
CA ALA A 400 -19.33 -5.73 5.27
C ALA A 400 -19.66 -6.59 6.50
N ILE A 401 -20.67 -6.19 7.29
CA ILE A 401 -21.20 -7.00 8.39
C ILE A 401 -21.91 -8.25 7.85
N GLN A 402 -22.73 -8.12 6.81
CA GLN A 402 -23.38 -9.27 6.16
C GLN A 402 -22.36 -10.32 5.73
N LYS A 403 -21.30 -9.88 5.03
CA LYS A 403 -20.21 -10.76 4.59
C LYS A 403 -19.51 -11.43 5.78
N ALA A 404 -19.15 -10.67 6.81
CA ALA A 404 -18.49 -11.22 7.99
C ALA A 404 -19.39 -12.22 8.75
N ALA A 405 -20.71 -11.97 8.80
CA ALA A 405 -21.68 -12.88 9.40
C ALA A 405 -21.82 -14.18 8.61
N LEU A 406 -21.89 -14.12 7.28
CA LEU A 406 -21.87 -15.32 6.42
C LEU A 406 -20.59 -16.13 6.64
N TYR A 407 -19.45 -15.45 6.68
CA TYR A 407 -18.18 -16.10 6.99
C TYR A 407 -18.22 -16.79 8.36
N ALA A 408 -18.80 -16.16 9.39
CA ALA A 408 -18.92 -16.75 10.72
C ALA A 408 -19.79 -18.02 10.76
N LEU A 409 -20.84 -18.10 9.92
CA LEU A 409 -21.74 -19.26 9.87
C LEU A 409 -21.03 -20.59 9.55
N ARG A 410 -19.89 -20.55 8.84
CA ARG A 410 -19.08 -21.75 8.54
C ARG A 410 -18.65 -22.55 9.78
N HIS A 411 -18.64 -21.90 10.94
CA HIS A 411 -18.17 -22.46 12.20
C HIS A 411 -19.28 -23.13 13.03
N PHE A 412 -20.52 -23.13 12.57
CA PHE A 412 -21.67 -23.74 13.24
C PHE A 412 -22.06 -25.07 12.59
N ASN A 413 -22.33 -26.10 13.39
CA ASN A 413 -22.87 -27.37 12.92
C ASN A 413 -24.37 -27.45 13.22
N ASN A 414 -25.15 -26.61 12.54
CA ASN A 414 -26.56 -26.43 12.86
C ASN A 414 -27.37 -26.25 11.58
N GLU A 415 -28.52 -26.93 11.50
CA GLU A 415 -29.45 -26.87 10.36
C GLU A 415 -29.82 -25.44 10.00
N SER A 416 -30.10 -24.57 10.98
CA SER A 416 -30.45 -23.17 10.70
C SER A 416 -29.29 -22.37 10.07
N ALA A 417 -28.04 -22.71 10.39
CA ALA A 417 -26.88 -22.09 9.75
C ALA A 417 -26.75 -22.55 8.29
N PHE A 418 -26.94 -23.85 8.05
CA PHE A 418 -26.90 -24.43 6.72
C PHE A 418 -28.03 -23.91 5.84
N ASP A 419 -29.27 -23.92 6.33
CA ASP A 419 -30.43 -23.38 5.62
C ASP A 419 -30.21 -21.91 5.22
N LYS A 420 -29.59 -21.13 6.12
CA LYS A 420 -29.29 -19.72 5.83
C LYS A 420 -28.23 -19.58 4.74
N LEU A 421 -27.15 -20.36 4.78
CA LEU A 421 -26.14 -20.36 3.72
C LEU A 421 -26.75 -20.84 2.39
N GLU A 422 -27.54 -21.91 2.39
CA GLU A 422 -28.25 -22.42 1.22
C GLU A 422 -29.16 -21.36 0.59
N ASP A 423 -29.89 -20.57 1.39
CA ASP A 423 -30.72 -19.46 0.91
C ASP A 423 -29.90 -18.44 0.10
N TYR A 424 -28.72 -18.03 0.59
CA TYR A 424 -27.86 -17.10 -0.14
C TYR A 424 -27.30 -17.69 -1.43
N VAL A 425 -26.96 -18.98 -1.44
CA VAL A 425 -26.52 -19.66 -2.66
C VAL A 425 -27.65 -19.64 -3.70
N ARG A 426 -28.87 -20.02 -3.32
CA ARG A 426 -30.03 -20.08 -4.23
C ARG A 426 -30.50 -18.71 -4.72
N ARG A 427 -30.42 -17.68 -3.88
CA ARG A 427 -30.76 -16.29 -4.27
C ARG A 427 -29.77 -15.70 -5.28
N ASN A 428 -28.59 -16.32 -5.43
CA ASN A 428 -27.52 -15.92 -6.35
C ASN A 428 -27.20 -14.41 -6.29
N ILE A 429 -27.13 -13.86 -5.08
CA ILE A 429 -26.80 -12.44 -4.88
C ILE A 429 -25.31 -12.27 -5.13
N LYS A 430 -24.96 -11.33 -6.02
CA LYS A 430 -23.58 -10.98 -6.35
C LYS A 430 -22.77 -10.71 -5.08
N GLU A 431 -21.55 -11.23 -5.00
CA GLU A 431 -20.62 -11.17 -3.86
C GLU A 431 -21.01 -11.97 -2.59
N LEU A 432 -22.31 -12.20 -2.31
CA LEU A 432 -22.76 -12.95 -1.14
C LEU A 432 -22.91 -14.45 -1.41
N SER A 433 -23.41 -14.83 -2.59
CA SER A 433 -23.54 -16.24 -2.99
C SER A 433 -22.17 -16.95 -3.01
N PRO A 434 -21.12 -16.40 -3.65
CA PRO A 434 -19.77 -16.98 -3.58
C PRO A 434 -19.26 -17.15 -2.15
N LEU A 435 -19.54 -16.20 -1.26
CA LEU A 435 -19.12 -16.28 0.13
C LEU A 435 -19.88 -17.35 0.93
N ALA A 436 -21.16 -17.57 0.61
CA ALA A 436 -21.95 -18.64 1.20
C ALA A 436 -21.46 -20.02 0.71
N ILE A 437 -21.12 -20.16 -0.58
CA ILE A 437 -20.48 -21.35 -1.15
C ILE A 437 -19.14 -21.60 -0.44
N ASP A 438 -18.29 -20.58 -0.29
CA ASP A 438 -17.00 -20.69 0.41
C ASP A 438 -17.21 -21.13 1.87
N SER A 439 -18.17 -20.52 2.56
CA SER A 439 -18.48 -20.86 3.95
C SER A 439 -18.92 -22.32 4.11
N LEU A 440 -19.71 -22.86 3.19
CA LEU A 440 -20.06 -24.28 3.16
C LEU A 440 -18.85 -25.18 2.81
N ALA A 441 -18.11 -24.85 1.76
CA ALA A 441 -16.97 -25.63 1.25
C ALA A 441 -15.82 -25.73 2.25
N ALA A 442 -15.63 -24.65 3.00
CA ALA A 442 -14.50 -24.43 3.87
C ALA A 442 -14.89 -24.63 5.35
N SER A 443 -16.13 -25.06 5.61
CA SER A 443 -16.55 -25.54 6.92
C SER A 443 -15.67 -26.72 7.39
N ARG A 444 -15.67 -26.95 8.69
CA ARG A 444 -15.01 -28.12 9.30
C ARG A 444 -15.95 -29.32 9.46
N PHE A 445 -17.25 -29.14 9.20
CA PHE A 445 -18.27 -30.16 9.43
C PHE A 445 -18.64 -30.87 8.13
N GLY A 446 -18.73 -32.20 8.18
CA GLY A 446 -19.11 -33.02 7.02
C GLY A 446 -20.50 -32.68 6.50
N ASP A 447 -21.44 -32.40 7.40
CA ASP A 447 -22.83 -32.06 7.06
C ASP A 447 -22.92 -30.85 6.11
N ALA A 448 -22.10 -29.82 6.34
CA ALA A 448 -22.00 -28.65 5.46
C ALA A 448 -21.55 -29.03 4.04
N HIS A 449 -20.60 -29.96 3.94
CA HIS A 449 -20.11 -30.44 2.66
C HIS A 449 -21.18 -31.26 1.92
N GLU A 450 -21.93 -32.09 2.64
CA GLU A 450 -23.06 -32.84 2.05
C GLU A 450 -24.16 -31.92 1.53
N ARG A 451 -24.44 -30.80 2.23
CA ARG A 451 -25.36 -29.76 1.73
C ARG A 451 -24.85 -29.16 0.43
N LEU A 452 -23.57 -28.77 0.40
CA LEU A 452 -22.98 -28.19 -0.80
C LEU A 452 -23.00 -29.16 -1.99
N LEU A 453 -22.71 -30.45 -1.77
CA LEU A 453 -22.84 -31.49 -2.82
C LEU A 453 -24.27 -31.60 -3.35
N LYS A 454 -25.28 -31.55 -2.46
CA LYS A 454 -26.68 -31.60 -2.87
C LYS A 454 -27.07 -30.39 -3.70
N ILE A 455 -26.59 -29.19 -3.35
CA ILE A 455 -26.82 -27.98 -4.16
C ILE A 455 -26.20 -28.18 -5.53
N LEU A 456 -24.90 -28.48 -5.58
CA LEU A 456 -24.14 -28.65 -6.80
C LEU A 456 -24.76 -29.67 -7.78
N ASN A 457 -25.26 -30.80 -7.26
CA ASN A 457 -25.88 -31.84 -8.10
C ASN A 457 -27.22 -31.41 -8.74
N ASN A 458 -27.81 -30.30 -8.28
CA ASN A 458 -29.08 -29.77 -8.78
C ASN A 458 -28.92 -28.45 -9.56
N GLU A 459 -27.71 -27.88 -9.64
CA GLU A 459 -27.44 -26.66 -10.40
C GLU A 459 -27.21 -26.95 -11.90
N PRO A 460 -27.59 -26.04 -12.81
CA PRO A 460 -27.29 -26.18 -14.22
C PRO A 460 -25.77 -26.03 -14.47
N PRO A 461 -25.22 -26.65 -15.53
CA PRO A 461 -23.78 -26.62 -15.85
C PRO A 461 -23.17 -25.21 -15.89
N GLU A 462 -23.92 -24.22 -16.36
CA GLU A 462 -23.50 -22.82 -16.45
C GLU A 462 -23.20 -22.18 -15.08
N SER A 463 -23.80 -22.67 -13.99
CA SER A 463 -23.59 -22.16 -12.63
C SER A 463 -22.50 -22.92 -11.88
N ILE A 464 -21.97 -24.01 -12.43
CA ILE A 464 -20.96 -24.87 -11.79
C ILE A 464 -19.58 -24.17 -11.71
N THR A 465 -19.27 -23.26 -12.63
CA THR A 465 -17.97 -22.56 -12.70
C THR A 465 -17.58 -21.86 -11.40
N GLU A 466 -18.50 -21.11 -10.79
CA GLU A 466 -18.23 -20.39 -9.54
C GLU A 466 -18.02 -21.35 -8.36
N PHE A 467 -18.78 -22.44 -8.31
CA PHE A 467 -18.57 -23.49 -7.31
C PHE A 467 -17.18 -24.09 -7.45
N VAL A 468 -16.79 -24.50 -8.65
CA VAL A 468 -15.50 -25.17 -8.87
C VAL A 468 -14.32 -24.26 -8.53
N LYS A 469 -14.42 -22.97 -8.86
CA LYS A 469 -13.42 -21.97 -8.43
C LYS A 469 -13.23 -21.98 -6.91
N ILE A 470 -14.32 -21.95 -6.15
CA ILE A 470 -14.28 -21.94 -4.69
C ILE A 470 -13.84 -23.29 -4.11
N LEU A 471 -14.27 -24.40 -4.70
CA LEU A 471 -13.84 -25.75 -4.32
C LEU A 471 -12.35 -25.96 -4.59
N ALA A 472 -11.81 -25.40 -5.68
CA ALA A 472 -10.38 -25.44 -6.00
C ALA A 472 -9.54 -24.63 -5.00
N GLN A 473 -10.08 -23.53 -4.47
CA GLN A 473 -9.48 -22.75 -3.38
C GLN A 473 -9.55 -23.48 -2.02
N ASN A 474 -10.51 -24.39 -1.86
CA ASN A 474 -10.70 -25.22 -0.67
C ASN A 474 -10.52 -26.72 -0.97
N PRO A 475 -9.33 -27.15 -1.43
CA PRO A 475 -9.13 -28.50 -1.96
C PRO A 475 -9.36 -29.56 -0.89
N ARG A 476 -10.32 -30.46 -1.14
CA ARG A 476 -10.61 -31.63 -0.30
C ARG A 476 -10.94 -32.85 -1.17
N PRO A 477 -10.64 -34.07 -0.70
CA PRO A 477 -10.98 -35.29 -1.43
C PRO A 477 -12.45 -35.43 -1.83
N ILE A 478 -13.39 -34.92 -1.01
CA ILE A 478 -14.83 -34.97 -1.32
C ILE A 478 -15.21 -34.16 -2.57
N TRP A 479 -14.37 -33.20 -3.00
CA TRP A 479 -14.59 -32.38 -4.19
C TRP A 479 -13.92 -32.95 -5.44
N SER A 480 -13.15 -34.02 -5.31
CA SER A 480 -12.24 -34.51 -6.35
C SER A 480 -12.96 -34.80 -7.66
N ASP A 481 -14.07 -35.54 -7.60
CA ASP A 481 -14.82 -35.96 -8.80
C ASP A 481 -15.58 -34.79 -9.43
N THR A 482 -16.00 -33.82 -8.61
CA THR A 482 -16.63 -32.59 -9.09
C THR A 482 -15.65 -31.73 -9.88
N ILE A 483 -14.47 -31.48 -9.30
CA ILE A 483 -13.42 -30.68 -9.94
C ILE A 483 -12.93 -31.41 -11.21
N TYR A 484 -12.84 -32.75 -11.18
CA TYR A 484 -12.49 -33.56 -12.35
C TYR A 484 -13.50 -33.44 -13.48
N ARG A 485 -14.81 -33.59 -13.20
CA ARG A 485 -15.87 -33.44 -14.22
C ARG A 485 -15.81 -32.08 -14.90
N PHE A 486 -15.61 -31.02 -14.12
CA PHE A 486 -15.49 -29.66 -14.64
C PHE A 486 -14.36 -29.49 -15.67
N LEU A 487 -13.18 -30.09 -15.42
CA LEU A 487 -12.06 -30.01 -16.37
C LEU A 487 -12.32 -30.70 -17.72
N ASN A 488 -13.23 -31.69 -17.74
CA ASN A 488 -13.55 -32.47 -18.94
C ASN A 488 -14.71 -31.88 -19.76
N GLU A 489 -15.53 -31.01 -19.15
CA GLU A 489 -16.59 -30.28 -19.85
C GLU A 489 -15.95 -29.07 -20.59
N GLU A 490 -16.52 -28.65 -21.74
CA GLU A 490 -16.02 -27.50 -22.53
C GLU A 490 -16.31 -26.17 -21.82
N THR A 491 -15.68 -25.96 -20.66
CA THR A 491 -15.80 -24.74 -19.84
C THR A 491 -14.66 -23.77 -20.17
N GLU A 492 -14.94 -22.47 -20.01
CA GLU A 492 -13.99 -21.38 -20.26
C GLU A 492 -12.62 -21.59 -19.60
N ASP A 493 -11.56 -21.20 -20.31
CA ASP A 493 -10.17 -21.54 -19.98
C ASP A 493 -9.66 -20.93 -18.66
N GLU A 494 -10.24 -19.81 -18.21
CA GLU A 494 -9.73 -18.97 -17.10
C GLU A 494 -9.53 -19.72 -15.77
N TYR A 495 -10.35 -20.73 -15.47
CA TYR A 495 -10.35 -21.43 -14.16
C TYR A 495 -9.82 -22.87 -14.19
N ARG A 496 -9.41 -23.34 -15.37
CA ARG A 496 -8.89 -24.70 -15.54
C ARG A 496 -7.54 -24.86 -14.83
N ALA A 497 -6.76 -23.79 -14.74
CA ALA A 497 -5.47 -23.75 -14.04
C ALA A 497 -5.61 -24.06 -12.53
N GLU A 498 -6.51 -23.37 -11.83
CA GLU A 498 -6.79 -23.56 -10.40
C GLU A 498 -7.35 -24.95 -10.13
N ALA A 499 -8.28 -25.42 -10.96
CA ALA A 499 -8.85 -26.76 -10.85
C ALA A 499 -7.78 -27.85 -11.01
N LEU A 500 -6.87 -27.71 -11.99
CA LEU A 500 -5.76 -28.64 -12.20
C LEU A 500 -4.80 -28.66 -11.00
N GLN A 501 -4.45 -27.50 -10.45
CA GLN A 501 -3.65 -27.41 -9.23
C GLN A 501 -4.36 -28.03 -8.02
N ALA A 502 -5.67 -27.85 -7.90
CA ALA A 502 -6.47 -28.44 -6.84
C ALA A 502 -6.48 -29.97 -6.93
N LEU A 503 -6.70 -30.55 -8.12
CA LEU A 503 -6.62 -32.01 -8.30
C LEU A 503 -5.24 -32.57 -7.97
N ASN A 504 -4.17 -31.83 -8.29
CA ASN A 504 -2.81 -32.22 -7.90
C ASN A 504 -2.61 -32.22 -6.39
N ARG A 505 -3.11 -31.19 -5.68
CA ARG A 505 -3.05 -31.14 -4.21
C ARG A 505 -3.89 -32.24 -3.56
N ILE A 506 -5.04 -32.57 -4.15
CA ILE A 506 -5.95 -33.61 -3.66
C ILE A 506 -5.40 -35.02 -3.95
N GLY A 507 -4.68 -35.20 -5.05
CA GLY A 507 -4.21 -36.50 -5.52
C GLY A 507 -5.32 -37.32 -6.21
N HIS A 508 -6.02 -36.71 -7.17
CA HIS A 508 -7.09 -37.40 -7.90
C HIS A 508 -6.56 -38.63 -8.68
N PRO A 509 -7.24 -39.80 -8.65
CA PRO A 509 -6.76 -41.01 -9.32
C PRO A 509 -6.52 -40.85 -10.83
N GLN A 510 -7.36 -40.05 -11.50
CA GLN A 510 -7.27 -39.80 -12.95
C GLN A 510 -6.41 -38.56 -13.29
N LEU A 511 -5.67 -38.00 -12.33
CA LEU A 511 -4.87 -36.80 -12.55
C LEU A 511 -3.84 -36.99 -13.69
N PHE A 512 -3.25 -38.16 -13.81
CA PHE A 512 -2.26 -38.44 -14.86
C PHE A 512 -2.85 -38.25 -16.26
N ASP A 513 -4.04 -38.80 -16.51
CA ASP A 513 -4.74 -38.65 -17.80
C ASP A 513 -5.09 -37.18 -18.07
N VAL A 514 -5.57 -36.47 -17.04
CA VAL A 514 -5.87 -35.03 -17.15
C VAL A 514 -4.63 -34.22 -17.51
N LEU A 515 -3.49 -34.51 -16.87
CA LEU A 515 -2.23 -33.81 -17.15
C LEU A 515 -1.75 -34.07 -18.57
N LYS A 516 -1.89 -35.31 -19.05
CA LYS A 516 -1.56 -35.70 -20.43
C LYS A 516 -2.39 -34.93 -21.45
N ASP A 517 -3.69 -34.81 -21.23
CA ASP A 517 -4.57 -34.03 -22.10
C ASP A 517 -4.28 -32.52 -22.00
N SER A 518 -3.97 -32.04 -20.78
CA SER A 518 -3.65 -30.63 -20.52
C SER A 518 -2.36 -30.15 -21.20
N LEU A 519 -1.37 -31.04 -21.41
CA LEU A 519 -0.18 -30.74 -22.23
C LEU A 519 -0.52 -30.46 -23.70
N GLN A 520 -1.68 -30.91 -24.19
CA GLN A 520 -2.16 -30.65 -25.55
C GLN A 520 -3.17 -29.49 -25.61
N SER A 521 -3.40 -28.80 -24.49
CA SER A 521 -4.31 -27.65 -24.41
C SER A 521 -3.88 -26.53 -25.37
N ARG A 522 -4.81 -25.66 -25.78
CA ARG A 522 -4.47 -24.41 -26.52
C ARG A 522 -3.96 -23.31 -25.60
N ASP A 523 -4.29 -23.39 -24.31
CA ASP A 523 -3.85 -22.44 -23.30
C ASP A 523 -2.43 -22.77 -22.80
N LYS A 524 -1.51 -21.82 -22.99
CA LYS A 524 -0.11 -21.95 -22.57
C LYS A 524 0.07 -22.04 -21.06
N GLU A 525 -0.81 -21.41 -20.27
CA GLU A 525 -0.71 -21.47 -18.81
C GLU A 525 -1.12 -22.86 -18.29
N ILE A 526 -2.18 -23.45 -18.87
CA ILE A 526 -2.58 -24.84 -18.57
C ILE A 526 -1.45 -25.81 -18.93
N GLN A 527 -0.87 -25.67 -20.13
CA GLN A 527 0.28 -26.48 -20.56
C GLN A 527 1.45 -26.37 -19.56
N ARG A 528 1.79 -25.15 -19.15
CA ARG A 528 2.88 -24.86 -18.24
C ARG A 528 2.64 -25.47 -16.85
N ILE A 529 1.43 -25.33 -16.31
CA ILE A 529 1.05 -25.94 -15.02
C ILE A 529 1.08 -27.47 -15.11
N ALA A 530 0.53 -28.05 -16.18
CA ALA A 530 0.55 -29.50 -16.39
C ALA A 530 1.99 -30.04 -16.44
N PHE A 531 2.85 -29.37 -17.21
CA PHE A 531 4.27 -29.70 -17.29
C PHE A 531 4.96 -29.61 -15.92
N LEU A 532 4.75 -28.52 -15.18
CA LEU A 532 5.31 -28.34 -13.84
C LEU A 532 4.83 -29.40 -12.84
N ILE A 533 3.57 -29.81 -12.93
CA ILE A 533 3.06 -30.88 -12.07
C ILE A 533 3.76 -32.18 -12.44
N LEU A 534 3.80 -32.56 -13.72
CA LEU A 534 4.44 -33.80 -14.18
C LEU A 534 5.93 -33.86 -13.83
N SER A 535 6.68 -32.78 -14.04
CA SER A 535 8.12 -32.72 -13.78
C SER A 535 8.49 -32.85 -12.31
N ASN A 536 7.57 -32.51 -11.39
CA ASN A 536 7.77 -32.59 -9.95
C ASN A 536 7.26 -33.91 -9.33
N ARG A 537 6.67 -34.80 -10.14
CA ARG A 537 6.20 -36.11 -9.67
C ARG A 537 7.34 -37.13 -9.68
N ASN A 538 7.33 -38.04 -8.70
CA ASN A 538 8.38 -39.04 -8.51
C ASN A 538 8.06 -40.38 -9.19
N ASP A 539 7.29 -40.37 -10.28
CA ASP A 539 6.92 -41.59 -11.02
C ASP A 539 7.45 -41.57 -12.45
N SER A 540 7.87 -42.75 -12.92
CA SER A 540 8.54 -42.92 -14.22
C SER A 540 7.66 -42.50 -15.40
N GLU A 541 6.34 -42.72 -15.30
CA GLU A 541 5.41 -42.39 -16.38
C GLU A 541 5.26 -40.87 -16.54
N SER A 542 5.21 -40.11 -15.43
CA SER A 542 5.17 -38.64 -15.45
C SER A 542 6.47 -38.04 -15.97
N GLU A 543 7.61 -38.59 -15.57
CA GLU A 543 8.93 -38.17 -16.05
C GLU A 543 9.06 -38.37 -17.56
N GLU A 544 8.67 -39.56 -18.06
CA GLU A 544 8.71 -39.88 -19.48
C GLU A 544 7.82 -38.94 -20.30
N LEU A 545 6.61 -38.66 -19.81
CA LEU A 545 5.67 -37.75 -20.48
C LEU A 545 6.17 -36.30 -20.51
N ALA A 546 6.70 -35.80 -19.39
CA ALA A 546 7.27 -34.46 -19.30
C ALA A 546 8.52 -34.31 -20.17
N LEU A 547 9.38 -35.34 -20.20
CA LEU A 547 10.57 -35.34 -21.05
C LEU A 547 10.17 -35.39 -22.53
N GLY A 548 9.23 -36.24 -22.92
CA GLY A 548 8.73 -36.30 -24.30
C GLY A 548 8.14 -34.97 -24.76
N TYR A 549 7.39 -34.29 -23.90
CA TYR A 549 6.91 -32.93 -24.16
C TYR A 549 8.06 -31.93 -24.35
N THR A 550 9.07 -31.99 -23.47
CA THR A 550 10.26 -31.13 -23.54
C THR A 550 11.02 -31.33 -24.85
N LEU A 551 11.27 -32.58 -25.24
CA LEU A 551 11.97 -32.90 -26.48
C LEU A 551 11.22 -32.37 -27.71
N LYS A 552 9.89 -32.55 -27.75
CA LYS A 552 9.05 -32.02 -28.82
C LYS A 552 9.10 -30.48 -28.89
N HIS A 553 9.06 -29.80 -27.75
CA HIS A 553 9.19 -28.34 -27.68
C HIS A 553 10.54 -27.87 -28.24
N LEU A 554 11.63 -28.57 -27.88
CA LEU A 554 12.99 -28.27 -28.34
C LEU A 554 13.16 -28.36 -29.86
N GLU A 555 12.31 -29.08 -30.59
CA GLU A 555 12.36 -29.11 -32.05
C GLU A 555 12.07 -27.73 -32.68
N THR A 556 11.30 -26.89 -31.99
CA THR A 556 10.79 -25.62 -32.53
C THR A 556 11.19 -24.39 -31.73
N GLU A 557 11.33 -24.49 -30.41
CA GLU A 557 11.58 -23.39 -29.49
C GLU A 557 12.69 -23.70 -28.47
N PRO A 558 13.41 -22.69 -27.93
CA PRO A 558 14.39 -22.92 -26.88
C PRO A 558 13.73 -23.41 -25.58
N PRO A 559 14.46 -24.15 -24.72
CA PRO A 559 13.95 -24.64 -23.43
C PRO A 559 13.54 -23.49 -22.49
N THR A 560 12.51 -23.71 -21.68
CA THR A 560 12.20 -22.84 -20.53
C THR A 560 13.08 -23.19 -19.32
N PRO A 561 13.14 -22.33 -18.28
CA PRO A 561 13.86 -22.64 -17.03
C PRO A 561 13.45 -23.98 -16.39
N GLU A 562 12.16 -24.32 -16.45
CA GLU A 562 11.62 -25.57 -15.90
C GLU A 562 12.07 -26.79 -16.73
N MET A 563 12.10 -26.67 -18.05
CA MET A 563 12.62 -27.72 -18.95
C MET A 563 14.11 -27.96 -18.74
N HIS A 564 14.89 -26.90 -18.52
CA HIS A 564 16.31 -27.03 -18.18
C HIS A 564 16.52 -27.90 -16.93
N ALA A 565 15.77 -27.64 -15.87
CA ALA A 565 15.85 -28.42 -14.64
C ALA A 565 15.53 -29.91 -14.88
N LEU A 566 14.48 -30.19 -15.65
CA LEU A 566 14.08 -31.57 -15.97
C LEU A 566 15.14 -32.30 -16.82
N ILE A 567 15.70 -31.64 -17.84
CA ILE A 567 16.74 -32.24 -18.70
C ILE A 567 17.98 -32.60 -17.88
N VAL A 568 18.40 -31.73 -16.96
CA VAL A 568 19.55 -31.97 -16.08
C VAL A 568 19.26 -33.09 -15.10
N GLN A 569 18.06 -33.11 -14.50
CA GLN A 569 17.62 -34.16 -13.58
C GLN A 569 17.62 -35.54 -14.26
N THR A 570 17.09 -35.62 -15.48
CA THR A 570 16.97 -36.88 -16.25
C THR A 570 18.25 -37.26 -16.98
N LYS A 571 19.21 -36.32 -17.11
CA LYS A 571 20.41 -36.45 -17.94
C LYS A 571 20.10 -36.93 -19.36
N SER A 572 19.03 -36.41 -19.95
CA SER A 572 18.54 -36.84 -21.26
C SER A 572 19.57 -36.60 -22.37
N GLN A 573 20.09 -37.69 -22.92
CA GLN A 573 21.04 -37.66 -24.05
C GLN A 573 20.36 -37.18 -25.34
N GLU A 574 19.07 -37.47 -25.51
CA GLU A 574 18.29 -37.07 -26.68
C GLU A 574 18.14 -35.55 -26.77
N ALA A 575 18.04 -34.87 -25.61
CA ALA A 575 17.97 -33.41 -25.55
C ALA A 575 19.23 -32.74 -26.12
N ILE A 576 20.40 -33.40 -26.04
CA ILE A 576 21.67 -32.83 -26.50
C ILE A 576 21.59 -32.46 -27.99
N ALA A 577 21.15 -33.39 -28.83
CA ALA A 577 21.06 -33.16 -30.27
C ALA A 577 20.12 -32.00 -30.62
N LEU A 578 19.05 -31.81 -29.84
CA LEU A 578 18.06 -30.76 -30.02
C LEU A 578 18.51 -29.40 -29.45
N LEU A 579 19.39 -29.38 -28.45
CA LEU A 579 19.94 -28.16 -27.85
C LEU A 579 21.08 -27.54 -28.68
N LEU A 580 21.87 -28.36 -29.37
CA LEU A 580 23.03 -27.91 -30.17
C LEU A 580 22.70 -26.82 -31.22
N PRO A 581 21.59 -26.89 -31.98
CA PRO A 581 21.22 -25.84 -32.94
C PRO A 581 20.96 -24.46 -32.30
N TYR A 582 20.49 -24.41 -31.05
CA TYR A 582 20.24 -23.15 -30.34
C TYR A 582 21.54 -22.53 -29.80
N LEU A 583 22.55 -23.35 -29.52
CA LEU A 583 23.88 -22.90 -29.11
C LEU A 583 24.61 -22.14 -30.23
N GLU A 584 24.36 -22.53 -31.49
CA GLU A 584 24.98 -21.93 -32.68
C GLU A 584 24.38 -20.56 -33.05
N LYS A 585 23.15 -20.30 -32.62
CA LYS A 585 22.46 -19.01 -32.80
C LYS A 585 22.89 -18.05 -31.68
N SER A 586 23.23 -16.81 -32.03
CA SER A 586 23.53 -15.78 -31.02
C SER A 586 22.21 -15.27 -30.42
N ASN A 587 21.83 -15.78 -29.25
CA ASN A 587 20.61 -15.42 -28.53
C ASN A 587 20.86 -15.28 -27.02
N SER A 588 19.89 -14.76 -26.27
CA SER A 588 19.93 -14.61 -24.81
C SER A 588 20.03 -15.94 -24.05
N GLU A 589 19.56 -17.03 -24.65
CA GLU A 589 19.45 -18.35 -24.02
C GLU A 589 20.75 -19.18 -24.08
N ARG A 590 21.71 -18.75 -24.91
CA ARG A 590 22.95 -19.48 -25.20
C ARG A 590 23.73 -19.85 -23.93
N GLN A 591 23.73 -18.96 -22.93
CA GLN A 591 24.39 -19.22 -21.66
C GLN A 591 23.71 -20.33 -20.84
N ASN A 592 22.38 -20.34 -20.79
CA ASN A 592 21.62 -21.37 -20.06
C ASN A 592 21.76 -22.74 -20.73
N ILE A 593 21.77 -22.76 -22.07
CA ILE A 593 22.00 -23.97 -22.85
C ILE A 593 23.41 -24.53 -22.60
N LEU A 594 24.46 -23.69 -22.57
CA LEU A 594 25.82 -24.12 -22.24
C LEU A 594 25.89 -24.82 -20.87
N LYS A 595 25.29 -24.20 -19.84
CA LYS A 595 25.26 -24.77 -18.48
C LYS A 595 24.50 -26.09 -18.45
N THR A 596 23.38 -26.18 -19.15
CA THR A 596 22.56 -27.40 -19.22
C THR A 596 23.34 -28.54 -19.87
N LEU A 597 23.95 -28.29 -21.02
CA LEU A 597 24.77 -29.27 -21.73
C LEU A 597 25.97 -29.75 -20.90
N ALA A 598 26.60 -28.84 -20.15
CA ALA A 598 27.68 -29.17 -19.22
C ALA A 598 27.20 -30.14 -18.13
N GLN A 599 26.03 -29.88 -17.54
CA GLN A 599 25.48 -30.65 -16.43
C GLN A 599 24.93 -32.03 -16.84
N ILE A 600 24.51 -32.22 -18.10
CA ILE A 600 24.14 -33.54 -18.64
C ILE A 600 25.40 -34.42 -18.75
N GLY A 601 26.49 -33.86 -19.32
CA GLY A 601 27.78 -34.52 -19.53
C GLY A 601 27.79 -35.51 -20.70
N ASP A 602 28.40 -35.13 -21.83
CA ASP A 602 28.66 -36.01 -22.99
C ASP A 602 29.93 -35.58 -23.74
N GLN A 603 30.71 -36.54 -24.24
CA GLN A 603 32.00 -36.26 -24.92
C GLN A 603 31.86 -35.54 -26.26
N ASN A 604 30.73 -35.70 -26.96
CA ASN A 604 30.48 -35.05 -28.25
C ASN A 604 30.09 -33.57 -28.06
N VAL A 605 29.50 -33.22 -26.92
CA VAL A 605 29.18 -31.83 -26.53
C VAL A 605 30.46 -31.00 -26.40
N ALA A 606 31.48 -31.55 -25.74
CA ALA A 606 32.76 -30.89 -25.53
C ALA A 606 33.42 -30.44 -26.85
N SER A 607 33.38 -31.33 -27.86
CA SER A 607 33.89 -31.05 -29.20
C SER A 607 33.17 -29.89 -29.89
N ARG A 608 31.85 -29.77 -29.70
CA ARG A 608 31.06 -28.70 -30.32
C ARG A 608 31.19 -27.37 -29.57
N ILE A 609 31.27 -27.40 -28.24
CA ILE A 609 31.56 -26.21 -27.41
C ILE A 609 32.94 -25.63 -27.76
N ALA A 610 33.95 -26.48 -27.92
CA ALA A 610 35.30 -26.05 -28.29
C ALA A 610 35.34 -25.32 -29.66
N GLN A 611 34.55 -25.78 -30.64
CA GLN A 611 34.43 -25.15 -31.95
C GLN A 611 33.75 -23.77 -31.90
N LEU A 612 32.84 -23.56 -30.94
CA LEU A 612 32.09 -22.31 -30.78
C LEU A 612 32.80 -21.32 -29.83
N TYR A 613 33.80 -21.77 -29.06
CA TYR A 613 34.47 -21.01 -28.02
C TYR A 613 34.95 -19.62 -28.45
N ALA A 614 35.52 -19.50 -29.66
CA ALA A 614 36.01 -18.22 -30.17
C ALA A 614 34.89 -17.17 -30.39
N LYS A 615 33.66 -17.62 -30.59
CA LYS A 615 32.46 -16.80 -30.85
C LYS A 615 31.69 -16.42 -29.57
N LEU A 616 32.08 -16.99 -28.42
CA LEU A 616 31.44 -16.75 -27.12
C LEU A 616 31.93 -15.43 -26.48
N ASN A 617 31.05 -14.80 -25.70
CA ASN A 617 31.41 -13.65 -24.86
C ASN A 617 32.19 -14.11 -23.61
N ASN A 618 32.71 -13.17 -22.82
CA ASN A 618 33.58 -13.51 -21.68
C ASN A 618 32.90 -14.39 -20.62
N GLN A 619 31.60 -14.19 -20.38
CA GLN A 619 30.85 -14.97 -19.40
C GLN A 619 30.57 -16.38 -19.92
N GLU A 620 30.16 -16.50 -21.18
CA GLU A 620 29.92 -17.78 -21.85
C GLU A 620 31.21 -18.60 -22.00
N LYS A 621 32.36 -17.96 -22.21
CA LYS A 621 33.67 -18.64 -22.22
C LYS A 621 34.00 -19.24 -20.86
N ALA A 622 33.70 -18.56 -19.77
CA ALA A 622 33.90 -19.10 -18.43
C ALA A 622 33.02 -20.34 -18.19
N ASP A 623 31.73 -20.26 -18.55
CA ASP A 623 30.80 -21.40 -18.45
C ASP A 623 31.23 -22.58 -19.35
N ALA A 624 31.67 -22.30 -20.58
CA ALA A 624 32.19 -23.30 -21.52
C ALA A 624 33.48 -23.97 -21.03
N LEU A 625 34.41 -23.23 -20.41
CA LEU A 625 35.62 -23.82 -19.83
C LEU A 625 35.30 -24.71 -18.62
N ALA A 626 34.35 -24.28 -17.77
CA ALA A 626 33.89 -25.10 -16.65
C ALA A 626 33.31 -26.43 -17.14
N ALA A 627 32.54 -26.40 -18.23
CA ALA A 627 31.96 -27.58 -18.87
C ALA A 627 32.98 -28.55 -19.50
N LEU A 628 34.19 -28.07 -19.83
CA LEU A 628 35.24 -28.85 -20.51
C LEU A 628 36.29 -29.42 -19.53
N TRP A 629 36.21 -29.07 -18.25
CA TRP A 629 37.21 -29.43 -17.24
C TRP A 629 36.75 -30.57 -16.31
N GLU A 630 35.43 -30.80 -16.19
CA GLU A 630 34.86 -32.04 -15.60
C GLU A 630 34.88 -33.19 -16.61
#